data_AF-I3DA34-F1
#
_entry.id   AF-I3DA34-F1
#
_cell.length_a   1.000
_cell.length_b   1.000
_cell.length_c   1.000
_cell.angle_alpha   90.00
_cell.angle_beta   90.00
_cell.angle_gamma   90.00
#
_symmetry.space_group_name_H-M   'P 1'
#
loop_
_entity.id
_entity.type
_entity.pdbx_description
1 polymer ?
#
loop_
_entity_poly.entity_id
_entity_poly.type
_entity_poly.pdbx_seq_one_letter_code
_entity_poly.pdbx_strand_id
1 'polypeptide(L)'
;MKAYAEYKPSGVEWLGDVPSHWKAVKFGQIFTENKIKNKGMIENNLLSLSYGNIIEKNIENAKGLVPENFETYQIVNPNDIIFRFTDLQNDKRSLRSAISKFRGIITSAYISIIYSVLMI
;
A
#
# COMPACT_ATOMS: atom_id res chain seq x y z
N MET A 1 -21.07 2.86 -11.04
CA MET A 1 -21.14 3.54 -9.72
C MET A 1 -22.38 4.42 -9.68
N LYS A 2 -23.01 4.59 -8.50
CA LYS A 2 -24.12 5.54 -8.32
C LYS A 2 -23.55 6.93 -8.02
N ALA A 3 -24.16 7.98 -8.58
CA ALA A 3 -23.83 9.36 -8.25
C ALA A 3 -24.27 9.68 -6.81
N TYR A 4 -23.58 10.63 -6.18
CA TYR A 4 -23.97 11.15 -4.87
C TYR A 4 -25.08 12.20 -5.03
N ALA A 5 -25.88 12.42 -3.98
CA ALA A 5 -27.01 13.36 -4.03
C ALA A 5 -26.56 14.82 -4.18
N GLU A 6 -25.43 15.18 -3.57
CA GLU A 6 -24.91 16.54 -3.54
C GLU A 6 -23.39 16.57 -3.59
N TYR A 7 -22.86 17.65 -4.18
CA TYR A 7 -21.42 17.90 -4.34
C TYR A 7 -21.06 19.32 -3.90
N LYS A 8 -19.80 19.52 -3.50
CA LYS A 8 -19.20 20.80 -3.16
C LYS A 8 -17.81 20.95 -3.78
N PRO A 9 -17.32 22.17 -4.05
CA PRO A 9 -15.95 22.37 -4.50
C PRO A 9 -14.95 21.79 -3.49
N SER A 10 -13.97 21.02 -3.97
CA SER A 10 -12.93 20.44 -3.09
C SER A 10 -11.92 21.47 -2.58
N GLY A 11 -11.78 22.60 -3.27
CA GLY A 11 -10.71 23.57 -3.05
C GLY A 11 -9.36 23.13 -3.67
N VAL A 12 -9.32 22.04 -4.43
CA VAL A 12 -8.12 21.51 -5.10
C VAL A 12 -8.36 21.54 -6.61
N GLU A 13 -7.55 22.33 -7.33
CA GLU A 13 -7.75 22.66 -8.75
C GLU A 13 -7.94 21.42 -9.64
N TRP A 14 -7.14 20.37 -9.44
CA TRP A 14 -7.17 19.17 -10.28
C TRP A 14 -8.25 18.16 -9.89
N LEU A 15 -8.91 18.32 -8.73
CA LEU A 15 -9.86 17.33 -8.19
C LEU A 15 -11.32 17.68 -8.50
N GLY A 16 -11.65 18.96 -8.68
CA GLY A 16 -13.00 19.42 -8.96
C GLY A 16 -13.94 19.31 -7.75
N ASP A 17 -15.19 18.94 -7.99
CA ASP A 17 -16.22 18.80 -6.96
C ASP A 17 -16.20 17.42 -6.30
N VAL A 18 -16.42 17.39 -4.99
CA VAL A 18 -16.44 16.17 -4.16
C VAL A 18 -17.78 16.03 -3.45
N PRO A 19 -18.17 14.83 -2.99
CA PRO A 19 -19.45 14.65 -2.30
C PRO A 19 -19.59 15.57 -1.09
N SER A 20 -20.73 16.25 -0.94
CA SER A 20 -20.92 17.30 0.08
C SER A 20 -20.65 16.81 1.52
N HIS A 21 -20.97 15.55 1.80
CA HIS A 21 -20.79 14.91 3.11
C HIS A 21 -19.34 14.54 3.45
N TRP A 22 -18.40 14.60 2.50
CA TRP A 22 -16.99 14.32 2.77
C TRP A 22 -16.36 15.40 3.66
N LYS A 23 -15.46 14.99 4.55
CA LYS A 23 -14.68 15.88 5.41
C LYS A 23 -13.21 15.76 5.05
N ALA A 24 -12.52 16.91 4.93
CA ALA A 24 -11.08 16.94 4.77
C ALA A 24 -10.41 16.66 6.12
N VAL A 25 -9.54 15.66 6.15
CA VAL A 25 -8.80 15.22 7.34
C VAL A 25 -7.38 14.89 6.94
N LYS A 26 -6.46 14.95 7.91
CA LYS A 26 -5.06 14.56 7.67
C LYS A 26 -4.99 13.05 7.52
N PHE A 27 -4.20 12.58 6.55
CA PHE A 27 -4.01 11.16 6.28
C PHE A 27 -3.64 10.35 7.54
N GLY A 28 -2.71 10.87 8.36
CA GLY A 28 -2.28 10.23 9.60
C GLY A 28 -3.32 10.18 10.74
N GLN A 29 -4.50 10.80 10.57
CA GLN A 29 -5.61 10.64 11.52
C GLN A 29 -6.38 9.34 11.29
N ILE A 30 -6.32 8.79 10.07
CA ILE A 30 -7.08 7.61 9.65
C ILE A 30 -6.17 6.41 9.42
N PHE A 31 -4.88 6.65 9.19
CA PHE A 31 -3.94 5.64 8.75
C PHE A 31 -2.65 5.68 9.56
N THR A 32 -2.09 4.51 9.81
CA THR A 32 -0.77 4.35 10.45
C THR A 32 0.11 3.40 9.64
N GLU A 33 1.42 3.51 9.81
CA GLU A 33 2.37 2.61 9.17
C GLU A 33 2.33 1.23 9.83
N ASN A 34 2.24 0.18 9.01
CA ASN A 34 2.41 -1.19 9.46
C ASN A 34 3.91 -1.48 9.65
N LYS A 35 4.27 -1.90 10.87
CA LYS A 35 5.66 -2.18 11.27
C LYS A 35 5.87 -3.65 11.65
N ILE A 36 4.90 -4.53 11.39
CA ILE A 36 4.97 -5.94 11.74
C ILE A 36 6.00 -6.63 10.83
N LYS A 37 7.12 -7.07 11.41
CA LYS A 37 8.17 -7.80 10.71
C LYS A 37 7.93 -9.31 10.73
N ASN A 38 8.42 -10.01 9.72
CA ASN A 38 8.36 -11.48 9.61
C ASN A 38 9.37 -12.21 10.52
N LYS A 39 9.51 -11.75 11.77
CA LYS A 39 10.48 -12.34 12.72
C LYS A 39 10.23 -13.84 12.88
N GLY A 40 11.29 -14.64 12.81
CA GLY A 40 11.20 -16.09 12.88
C GLY A 40 10.56 -16.76 11.65
N MET A 41 10.49 -16.07 10.50
CA MET A 41 10.02 -16.64 9.22
C MET A 41 8.61 -17.22 9.30
N ILE A 42 7.70 -16.55 10.01
CA ILE A 42 6.34 -17.02 10.28
C ILE A 42 5.39 -16.94 9.07
N GLU A 43 5.78 -16.23 8.01
CA GLU A 43 5.05 -16.11 6.76
C GLU A 43 6.01 -16.28 5.58
N ASN A 44 5.56 -17.00 4.55
CA ASN A 44 6.37 -17.39 3.39
C ASN A 44 5.79 -16.92 2.06
N ASN A 45 4.55 -16.42 2.04
CA ASN A 45 3.96 -15.92 0.80
C ASN A 45 4.64 -14.62 0.35
N LEU A 46 5.56 -14.71 -0.60
CA LEU A 46 6.30 -13.56 -1.10
C LEU A 46 5.43 -12.70 -2.02
N LEU A 47 5.27 -11.43 -1.66
CA LEU A 47 4.50 -10.47 -2.43
C LEU A 47 5.39 -9.42 -3.09
N SER A 48 4.88 -8.83 -4.18
CA SER A 48 5.55 -7.75 -4.89
C SER A 48 4.55 -6.75 -5.45
N LEU A 49 4.94 -5.47 -5.46
CA LEU A 49 4.21 -4.44 -6.20
C LEU A 49 4.61 -4.46 -7.66
N SER A 50 3.66 -4.67 -8.55
CA SER A 50 3.85 -4.73 -10.01
C SER A 50 2.73 -3.95 -10.70
N TYR A 51 3.08 -2.83 -11.34
CA TYR A 51 2.15 -1.99 -12.10
C TYR A 51 0.82 -1.75 -11.38
N GLY A 52 0.87 -1.37 -10.10
CA GLY A 52 -0.32 -0.98 -9.34
C GLY A 52 -1.10 -2.15 -8.75
N ASN A 53 -0.54 -3.35 -8.80
CA ASN A 53 -1.11 -4.55 -8.22
C ASN A 53 -0.13 -5.19 -7.25
N ILE A 54 -0.65 -5.77 -6.17
CA ILE A 54 0.10 -6.73 -5.36
C ILE A 54 -0.06 -8.10 -6.01
N ILE A 55 1.06 -8.75 -6.28
CA ILE A 55 1.12 -10.09 -6.87
C ILE A 55 1.92 -11.01 -5.97
N GLU A 56 1.52 -12.29 -5.94
CA GLU A 56 2.31 -13.36 -5.35
C GLU A 56 3.48 -13.70 -6.29
N LYS A 57 4.66 -13.93 -5.71
CA LYS A 57 5.86 -14.36 -6.42
C LYS A 57 6.27 -15.72 -5.90
N ASN A 58 6.52 -16.63 -6.82
CA ASN A 58 7.18 -17.89 -6.48
C ASN A 58 8.65 -17.59 -6.14
N ILE A 59 9.07 -17.94 -4.92
CA ILE A 59 10.44 -17.74 -4.41
C ILE A 59 11.46 -18.48 -5.27
N GLU A 60 11.15 -19.68 -5.75
CA GLU A 60 12.05 -20.52 -6.57
C GLU A 60 12.28 -19.92 -7.97
N ASN A 61 11.29 -19.19 -8.48
CA ASN A 61 11.32 -18.58 -9.80
C ASN A 61 11.53 -17.05 -9.75
N ALA A 62 11.84 -16.51 -8.57
CA ALA A 62 11.99 -15.08 -8.37
C ALA A 62 13.26 -14.58 -9.07
N LYS A 63 13.09 -13.96 -10.24
CA LYS A 63 14.17 -13.29 -10.95
C LYS A 63 14.57 -12.00 -10.23
N GLY A 64 15.88 -11.80 -10.01
CA GLY A 64 16.46 -10.61 -9.42
C GLY A 64 17.16 -10.88 -8.08
N LEU A 65 17.37 -9.82 -7.29
CA LEU A 65 17.98 -9.91 -5.96
C LEU A 65 16.92 -10.39 -4.95
N VAL A 66 16.99 -11.68 -4.62
CA VAL A 66 16.18 -12.29 -3.55
C VAL A 66 17.10 -12.48 -2.35
N PRO A 67 16.76 -11.96 -1.16
CA PRO A 67 17.58 -12.17 0.01
C PRO A 67 17.51 -13.63 0.47
N GLU A 68 18.57 -14.12 1.11
CA GLU A 68 18.60 -15.47 1.72
C GLU A 68 17.61 -15.58 2.91
N ASN A 69 17.21 -14.44 3.50
CA ASN A 69 16.32 -14.37 4.65
C ASN A 69 15.27 -13.25 4.47
N PHE A 70 14.01 -13.55 4.81
CA PHE A 70 12.89 -12.64 4.75
C PHE A 70 12.43 -12.10 6.12
N GLU A 71 13.15 -12.34 7.22
CA GLU A 71 12.73 -11.86 8.55
C GLU A 71 12.57 -10.34 8.65
N THR A 72 13.34 -9.60 7.84
CA THR A 72 13.27 -8.14 7.78
C THR A 72 12.10 -7.65 6.93
N TYR A 73 11.41 -8.52 6.19
CA TYR A 73 10.23 -8.14 5.42
C TYR A 73 9.06 -7.86 6.36
N GLN A 74 8.14 -7.02 5.92
CA GLN A 74 6.93 -6.72 6.67
C GLN A 74 5.81 -7.68 6.28
N ILE A 75 5.02 -8.12 7.26
CA ILE A 75 3.82 -8.91 7.02
C ILE A 75 2.69 -7.95 6.66
N VAL A 76 2.03 -8.22 5.55
CA VAL A 76 0.88 -7.43 5.05
C VAL A 76 -0.35 -8.31 4.99
N ASN A 77 -1.51 -7.67 5.12
CA ASN A 77 -2.82 -8.33 5.08
C ASN A 77 -3.68 -7.77 3.94
N PRO A 78 -4.79 -8.45 3.58
CA PRO A 78 -5.78 -7.88 2.68
C PRO A 78 -6.28 -6.51 3.20
N ASN A 79 -6.42 -5.56 2.28
CA ASN A 79 -6.77 -4.15 2.51
C ASN A 79 -5.63 -3.24 2.99
N ASP A 80 -4.44 -3.76 3.28
CA ASP A 80 -3.26 -2.91 3.48
C ASP A 80 -2.94 -2.13 2.18
N ILE A 81 -2.57 -0.87 2.32
CA ILE A 81 -2.16 -0.02 1.20
C ILE A 81 -0.64 0.02 1.14
N ILE A 82 -0.06 -0.39 0.02
CA ILE A 82 1.38 -0.44 -0.17
C ILE A 82 1.82 0.73 -1.05
N PHE A 83 2.88 1.42 -0.65
CA PHE A 83 3.54 2.47 -1.42
C PHE A 83 5.01 2.14 -1.69
N ARG A 84 5.46 2.43 -2.92
CA ARG A 84 6.85 2.32 -3.34
C ARG A 84 7.42 3.68 -3.74
N PHE A 85 8.18 4.28 -2.82
CA PHE A 85 8.84 5.57 -3.04
C PHE A 85 10.30 5.47 -3.49
N THR A 86 10.78 4.26 -3.81
CA THR A 86 12.15 4.04 -4.27
C THR A 86 12.29 4.22 -5.78
N ASP A 87 13.47 4.64 -6.25
CA ASP A 87 13.82 4.69 -7.67
C ASP A 87 12.90 5.57 -8.54
N LEU A 88 12.49 6.73 -8.01
CA LEU A 88 11.55 7.63 -8.67
C LEU A 88 12.12 8.30 -9.93
N GLN A 89 13.45 8.46 -10.00
CA GLN A 89 14.12 9.12 -11.12
C GLN A 89 14.15 8.24 -12.39
N ASN A 90 14.30 6.92 -12.22
CA ASN A 90 14.49 5.99 -13.34
C ASN A 90 13.19 5.34 -13.81
N ASP A 91 12.26 5.07 -12.89
CA ASP A 91 11.01 4.39 -13.22
C ASP A 91 9.82 5.36 -13.29
N LYS A 92 9.45 5.70 -14.53
CA LYS A 92 8.33 6.59 -14.88
C LYS A 92 7.06 5.84 -15.32
N ARG A 93 7.08 4.50 -15.32
CA ARG A 93 6.00 3.67 -15.88
C ARG A 93 5.22 2.92 -14.81
N SER A 94 5.88 2.50 -13.74
CA SER A 94 5.20 1.73 -12.70
C SER A 94 4.21 2.59 -11.94
N LEU A 95 3.02 2.04 -11.72
CA LEU A 95 2.14 2.51 -10.66
C LEU A 95 2.73 2.07 -9.32
N ARG A 96 2.88 3.05 -8.41
CA ARG A 96 3.68 2.96 -7.18
C ARG A 96 2.86 2.78 -5.91
N SER A 97 1.58 2.52 -6.07
CA SER A 97 0.68 2.19 -4.99
C SER A 97 -0.27 1.07 -5.39
N ALA A 98 -0.64 0.23 -4.44
CA ALA A 98 -1.66 -0.80 -4.61
C ALA A 98 -2.30 -1.17 -3.28
N ILE A 99 -3.52 -1.71 -3.34
CA ILE A 99 -4.17 -2.34 -2.19
C ILE A 99 -3.87 -3.84 -2.26
N SER A 100 -3.40 -4.42 -1.16
CA SER A 100 -3.17 -5.86 -1.08
C SER A 100 -4.48 -6.62 -1.06
N LYS A 101 -4.56 -7.70 -1.84
CA LYS A 101 -5.63 -8.70 -1.76
C LYS A 101 -5.21 -9.95 -0.98
N PHE A 102 -3.93 -10.02 -0.63
CA PHE A 102 -3.29 -11.22 -0.12
C PHE A 102 -2.68 -10.94 1.24
N ARG A 103 -2.61 -11.99 2.05
CA ARG A 103 -1.70 -12.03 3.18
C ARG A 103 -0.34 -12.53 2.69
N GLY A 104 0.74 -11.90 3.14
CA GLY A 104 2.09 -12.35 2.83
C GLY A 104 3.17 -11.42 3.36
N ILE A 105 4.37 -11.57 2.83
CA ILE A 105 5.53 -10.77 3.15
C ILE A 105 5.94 -9.90 1.97
N ILE A 106 6.26 -8.64 2.24
CA ILE A 106 6.76 -7.71 1.24
C ILE A 106 7.96 -6.95 1.79
N THR A 107 8.86 -6.53 0.89
CA THR A 107 10.09 -5.84 1.29
C THR A 107 9.80 -4.63 2.18
N SER A 108 10.61 -4.43 3.22
CA SER A 108 10.56 -3.23 4.08
C SER A 108 11.03 -1.95 3.38
N ALA A 109 11.53 -2.05 2.14
CA ALA A 109 11.77 -0.88 1.30
C ALA A 109 10.47 -0.22 0.80
N TYR A 110 9.33 -0.91 0.91
CA TYR A 110 8.01 -0.33 0.68
C TYR A 110 7.41 0.13 2.00
N ILE A 111 6.48 1.07 1.93
CA ILE A 111 5.71 1.51 3.08
C ILE A 111 4.35 0.82 3.00
N SER A 112 4.03 -0.02 3.99
CA SER A 112 2.67 -0.53 4.20
C SER A 112 1.92 0.39 5.17
N ILE A 113 0.72 0.78 4.79
CA ILE A 113 -0.16 1.62 5.58
C ILE A 113 -1.46 0.85 5.86
N ILE A 114 -1.89 0.88 7.12
CA ILE A 114 -3.11 0.21 7.59
C ILE A 114 -4.12 1.23 8.11
N TYR A 115 -5.40 0.92 7.92
CA TYR A 115 -6.48 1.69 8.49
C TYR A 115 -6.44 1.59 10.02
N SER A 116 -6.43 2.75 10.67
CA SER A 116 -6.33 2.91 12.11
C SER A 116 -7.15 4.14 12.49
N VAL A 117 -8.34 3.92 13.04
CA VAL A 117 -9.06 5.04 13.68
C VAL A 117 -8.34 5.34 14.98
N LEU A 118 -7.46 6.34 14.97
CA LEU A 118 -7.14 7.05 16.20
C LEU A 118 -8.43 7.77 16.60
N MET A 119 -9.12 7.23 17.61
CA MET A 119 -10.22 7.94 18.25
C MET A 119 -9.63 9.22 18.84
N ILE A 120 -9.97 10.35 18.23
CA ILE A 120 -9.74 11.69 18.79
C ILE A 120 -10.99 12.09 19.56
#